data_AF-A0A7J2HPF1-F1
#
_entry.id   AF-A0A7J2HPF1-F1
#
_cell.length_a   1.000
_cell.length_b   1.000
_cell.length_c   1.000
_cell.angle_alpha   90.00
_cell.angle_beta   90.00
_cell.angle_gamma   90.00
#
_symmetry.space_group_name_H-M   'P 1'
#
loop_
_entity.id
_entity.type
_entity.pdbx_description
1 polymer ?
#
loop_
_entity_poly.entity_id
_entity_poly.type
_entity_poly.pdbx_seq_one_letter_code
_entity_poly.pdbx_strand_id
1 'polypeptide(L)'
;MDLLLNIVAKYGLIGLFILTIVQSIIPPIPSDLIVFSLTLLKVNPSLATIVSTAGLTIGSAINYYVGLKGLRKIVVKLLNRKSVAKAEEIIEKHGVKAVFVLRLIPLVSIDAVSYAAGVLRLDFKKFILASIPGIAVRMAVVSFLGYSIPL
;
A
#
# COMPACT_ATOMS: atom_id res chain seq x y z
N MET A 1 3.46 11.75 15.28
CA MET A 1 4.83 11.35 14.91
C MET A 1 5.43 10.40 15.95
N ASP A 2 5.17 10.65 17.24
CA ASP A 2 5.79 9.93 18.37
C ASP A 2 5.42 8.44 18.44
N LEU A 3 4.21 8.06 18.04
CA LEU A 3 3.82 6.65 17.96
C LEU A 3 4.64 5.88 16.92
N LEU A 4 4.85 6.48 15.74
CA LEU A 4 5.67 5.89 14.68
C LEU A 4 7.11 5.74 15.17
N LEU A 5 7.70 6.82 15.68
CA LEU A 5 9.06 6.85 16.24
C LEU A 5 9.28 5.79 17.32
N ASN A 6 8.33 5.64 18.25
CA ASN A 6 8.40 4.62 19.30
C ASN A 6 8.31 3.19 18.77
N ILE A 7 7.47 2.94 17.76
CA ILE A 7 7.39 1.62 17.12
C ILE A 7 8.69 1.31 16.36
N VAL A 8 9.28 2.30 15.67
CA VAL A 8 10.58 2.14 15.00
C VAL A 8 11.69 1.84 16.00
N ALA A 9 11.82 2.69 17.02
CA ALA A 9 12.89 2.60 18.01
C ALA A 9 12.84 1.29 18.79
N LYS A 10 11.64 0.72 18.99
CA LYS A 10 11.43 -0.49 19.79
C LYS A 10 11.35 -1.78 18.95
N TYR A 11 10.81 -1.72 17.73
CA TYR A 11 10.50 -2.93 16.93
C TYR A 11 11.13 -2.93 15.53
N GLY A 12 11.78 -1.85 15.09
CA GLY A 12 12.52 -1.78 13.82
C GLY A 12 11.71 -2.27 12.61
N LEU A 13 12.28 -3.20 11.85
CA LEU A 13 11.65 -3.78 10.65
C LEU A 13 10.38 -4.58 10.96
N ILE A 14 10.30 -5.23 12.12
CA ILE A 14 9.09 -5.97 12.52
C ILE A 14 7.93 -4.99 12.75
N GLY A 15 8.23 -3.85 13.37
CA GLY A 15 7.27 -2.75 13.53
C GLY A 15 6.75 -2.25 12.19
N LEU A 16 7.64 -2.02 11.22
CA LEU A 16 7.27 -1.62 9.86
C LEU A 16 6.38 -2.66 9.17
N PHE A 17 6.72 -3.95 9.29
CA PHE A 17 5.94 -5.03 8.70
C PHE A 17 4.49 -5.02 9.20
N ILE A 18 4.31 -5.06 10.52
CA ILE A 18 2.98 -5.08 11.14
C ILE A 18 2.22 -3.80 10.81
N LEU A 19 2.90 -2.65 10.88
CA LEU A 19 2.29 -1.36 10.66
C LEU A 19 1.78 -1.19 9.23
N THR A 20 2.51 -1.67 8.21
CA THR A 20 2.04 -1.62 6.82
C THR A 20 0.84 -2.53 6.55
N ILE A 21 0.73 -3.67 7.24
CA ILE A 21 -0.47 -4.52 7.18
C ILE A 21 -1.66 -3.80 7.82
N VAL A 22 -1.48 -3.29 9.04
CA VAL A 22 -2.55 -2.62 9.80
C VAL A 22 -3.01 -1.36 9.08
N GLN A 23 -2.08 -0.54 8.56
CA GLN A 23 -2.40 0.64 7.78
C GLN A 23 -3.19 0.27 6.52
N SER A 24 -2.89 -0.85 5.87
CA SER A 24 -3.64 -1.21 4.67
C SER A 24 -5.08 -1.58 4.99
N ILE A 25 -5.34 -2.22 6.14
CA ILE A 25 -6.69 -2.60 6.59
C ILE A 25 -7.48 -1.38 7.07
N ILE A 26 -6.82 -0.50 7.82
CA ILE A 26 -7.38 0.73 8.35
C ILE A 26 -6.46 1.83 7.83
N PRO A 27 -6.80 2.53 6.73
CA PRO A 27 -5.89 3.48 6.08
C PRO A 27 -6.21 4.95 6.44
N PRO A 28 -5.96 5.43 7.68
CA PRO A 28 -6.05 6.84 7.99
C PRO A 28 -4.85 7.61 7.42
N ILE A 29 -3.73 6.93 7.18
CA ILE A 29 -2.45 7.51 6.75
C ILE A 29 -1.95 6.76 5.49
N PRO A 30 -1.43 7.46 4.48
CA PRO A 30 -0.76 6.84 3.34
C PRO A 30 0.44 5.99 3.75
N SER A 31 0.55 4.77 3.21
CA SER A 31 1.69 3.86 3.44
C SER A 31 3.04 4.47 3.08
N ASP A 32 3.10 5.30 2.04
CA ASP A 32 4.33 5.98 1.62
C ASP A 32 4.92 6.85 2.74
N LEU A 33 4.07 7.55 3.51
CA LEU A 33 4.54 8.39 4.62
C LEU A 33 5.15 7.56 5.74
N ILE A 34 4.60 6.37 6.00
CA ILE A 34 5.12 5.47 7.02
C ILE A 34 6.53 5.00 6.64
N VAL A 35 6.69 4.50 5.41
CA VAL A 35 7.98 3.99 4.91
C VAL A 35 9.01 5.11 4.76
N PHE A 36 8.60 6.27 4.26
CA PHE A 36 9.44 7.46 4.16
C PHE A 36 9.94 7.91 5.52
N SER A 37 9.05 8.07 6.51
CA SER A 37 9.42 8.53 7.85
C SER A 37 10.39 7.57 8.54
N LEU A 38 10.20 6.27 8.33
CA LEU A 38 11.08 5.22 8.86
C LEU A 38 12.49 5.28 8.27
N THR A 39 12.59 5.44 6.96
CA THR A 39 13.88 5.48 6.26
C THR A 39 14.60 6.82 6.44
N LEU A 40 13.86 7.90 6.67
CA LEU A 40 14.40 9.19 7.10
C LEU A 40 15.22 9.04 8.41
N LEU A 41 14.77 8.19 9.33
CA LEU A 41 15.49 7.82 10.57
C LEU A 41 16.64 6.82 10.35
N LYS A 42 17.12 6.68 9.12
CA LYS A 42 18.27 5.85 8.73
C LYS A 42 18.08 4.34 8.90
N VAL A 43 16.83 3.86 8.91
CA VAL A 43 16.55 2.43 8.69
C VAL A 43 17.04 2.03 7.29
N ASN A 44 17.67 0.85 7.18
CA ASN A 44 18.20 0.34 5.91
C ASN A 44 17.11 0.35 4.81
N PRO A 45 17.30 1.09 3.70
CA PRO A 45 16.25 1.30 2.71
C PRO A 45 15.88 0.02 1.97
N SER A 46 16.86 -0.83 1.65
CA SER A 46 16.62 -2.11 0.97
C SER A 46 15.75 -3.05 1.80
N LEU A 47 16.04 -3.18 3.09
CA LEU A 47 15.23 -3.98 4.02
C LEU A 47 13.85 -3.38 4.23
N ALA A 48 13.76 -2.05 4.36
CA ALA A 48 12.48 -1.35 4.46
C ALA A 48 11.61 -1.60 3.23
N THR A 49 12.18 -1.59 2.03
CA THR A 49 11.48 -1.91 0.77
C THR A 49 10.95 -3.35 0.76
N ILE A 50 11.77 -4.34 1.10
CA ILE A 50 11.34 -5.75 1.11
C ILE A 50 10.20 -5.96 2.11
N VAL A 51 10.37 -5.45 3.32
CA VAL A 51 9.44 -5.65 4.42
C VAL A 51 8.12 -4.93 4.19
N SER A 52 8.15 -3.67 3.77
CA SER A 52 6.94 -2.92 3.43
C SER A 52 6.21 -3.54 2.23
N THR A 53 6.94 -4.04 1.22
CA THR A 53 6.33 -4.74 0.08
C THR A 53 5.57 -5.98 0.53
N ALA A 54 6.17 -6.79 1.42
CA ALA A 54 5.51 -7.97 1.96
C ALA A 54 4.24 -7.60 2.75
N GLY A 55 4.33 -6.63 3.67
CA GLY A 55 3.19 -6.20 4.48
C GLY A 55 2.06 -5.59 3.65
N LEU A 56 2.39 -4.70 2.70
CA LEU A 56 1.41 -4.10 1.80
C LEU A 56 0.81 -5.09 0.81
N THR A 57 1.52 -6.16 0.45
CA THR A 57 0.96 -7.23 -0.39
C THR A 57 -0.10 -8.01 0.38
N ILE A 58 0.16 -8.34 1.65
CA ILE A 58 -0.82 -8.99 2.54
C ILE A 58 -2.04 -8.07 2.73
N GLY A 59 -1.81 -6.80 3.05
CA GLY A 59 -2.87 -5.79 3.17
C GLY A 59 -3.70 -5.64 1.89
N SER A 60 -3.03 -5.59 0.73
CA SER A 60 -3.68 -5.52 -0.58
C SER A 60 -4.54 -6.76 -0.86
N ALA A 61 -4.08 -7.96 -0.48
CA ALA A 61 -4.89 -9.17 -0.61
C ALA A 61 -6.14 -9.11 0.27
N ILE A 62 -6.02 -8.64 1.52
CA ILE A 62 -7.17 -8.43 2.42
C ILE A 62 -8.16 -7.45 1.80
N ASN A 63 -7.70 -6.28 1.35
CA ASN A 63 -8.54 -5.28 0.71
C ASN A 63 -9.23 -5.79 -0.57
N TYR A 64 -8.52 -6.59 -1.36
CA TYR A 64 -9.09 -7.26 -2.53
C TYR A 64 -10.26 -8.17 -2.13
N TYR A 65 -10.10 -9.04 -1.12
CA TYR A 65 -11.18 -9.92 -0.69
C TYR A 65 -12.34 -9.17 -0.05
N VAL A 66 -12.06 -8.07 0.63
CA VAL A 66 -13.08 -7.16 1.17
C VAL A 66 -13.89 -6.51 0.05
N GLY A 67 -13.23 -6.09 -1.04
CA GLY A 67 -13.89 -5.62 -2.27
C GLY A 67 -14.72 -6.70 -2.95
N LEU A 68 -14.16 -7.91 -3.07
CA LEU A 68 -14.81 -9.07 -3.69
C LEU A 68 -16.11 -9.46 -2.99
N LYS A 69 -16.14 -9.38 -1.65
CA LYS A 69 -17.34 -9.64 -0.83
C LYS A 69 -18.37 -8.51 -0.87
N GLY A 70 -18.07 -7.39 -1.55
CA GLY A 70 -19.01 -6.28 -1.70
C GLY A 70 -19.29 -5.50 -0.42
N LEU A 71 -18.35 -5.46 0.54
CA LEU A 71 -18.48 -4.76 1.83
C LEU A 71 -18.39 -3.22 1.71
N ARG A 72 -19.10 -2.65 0.73
CA ARG A 72 -18.99 -1.26 0.27
C ARG A 72 -19.37 -0.23 1.34
N LYS A 73 -20.40 -0.50 2.14
CA LYS A 73 -20.90 0.47 3.14
C LYS A 73 -19.90 0.80 4.26
N ILE A 74 -19.09 -0.18 4.68
CA ILE A 74 -18.12 -0.02 5.78
C ILE A 74 -16.81 0.55 5.24
N VAL A 75 -16.35 0.03 4.11
CA VAL A 75 -14.99 0.25 3.63
C VAL A 75 -14.88 1.56 2.85
N VAL A 76 -15.93 1.98 2.13
CA VAL A 76 -15.96 3.26 1.43
C VAL A 76 -16.08 4.47 2.38
N LYS A 77 -16.32 4.24 3.68
CA LYS A 77 -16.15 5.30 4.70
C LYS A 77 -14.70 5.42 5.18
N LEU A 78 -13.97 4.30 5.22
CA LEU A 78 -12.55 4.25 5.61
C LEU A 78 -11.63 4.65 4.45
N LEU A 79 -12.00 4.26 3.24
CA LEU A 79 -11.34 4.65 2.00
C LEU A 79 -11.96 5.92 1.43
N ASN A 80 -11.14 6.75 0.78
CA ASN A 80 -11.63 7.89 0.03
C ASN A 80 -12.50 7.41 -1.15
N ARG A 81 -13.81 7.74 -1.12
CA ARG A 81 -14.78 7.36 -2.15
C ARG A 81 -14.33 7.72 -3.57
N LYS A 82 -13.76 8.91 -3.74
CA LYS A 82 -13.30 9.40 -5.06
C LYS A 82 -12.13 8.58 -5.56
N SER A 83 -11.20 8.21 -4.68
CA SER A 83 -10.06 7.37 -5.03
C SER A 83 -10.49 5.97 -5.44
N VAL A 84 -11.48 5.38 -4.75
CA VAL A 84 -12.05 4.08 -5.11
C VAL A 84 -12.74 4.14 -6.47
N ALA A 85 -13.64 5.10 -6.69
CA ALA A 85 -14.36 5.23 -7.96
C ALA A 85 -13.41 5.45 -9.15
N LYS A 86 -12.39 6.29 -8.98
CA LYS A 86 -11.37 6.52 -10.03
C LYS A 86 -10.52 5.28 -10.30
N ALA A 87 -10.22 4.49 -9.26
CA ALA A 87 -9.53 3.21 -9.45
C ALA A 87 -10.43 2.20 -10.17
N GLU A 88 -11.72 2.12 -9.82
CA GLU A 88 -12.72 1.28 -10.51
C GLU A 88 -12.75 1.64 -12.01
N GLU A 89 -12.93 2.92 -12.37
CA GLU A 89 -12.99 3.39 -13.76
C GLU A 89 -11.73 3.02 -14.57
N ILE A 90 -10.54 3.28 -14.02
CA ILE A 90 -9.28 3.04 -14.71
C ILE A 90 -9.03 1.53 -14.89
N ILE A 91 -9.32 0.73 -13.87
CA ILE A 91 -9.15 -0.72 -13.90
C ILE A 91 -10.18 -1.39 -14.81
N GLU A 92 -11.42 -0.93 -14.82
CA GLU A 92 -12.46 -1.45 -15.72
C GLU A 92 -12.06 -1.24 -17.19
N LYS A 93 -11.45 -0.09 -17.51
CA LYS A 93 -11.00 0.23 -18.87
C LYS A 93 -9.73 -0.52 -19.32
N HIS A 94 -8.75 -0.74 -18.43
CA HIS A 94 -7.42 -1.27 -18.81
C HIS A 94 -7.05 -2.61 -18.17
N GLY A 95 -7.94 -3.15 -17.33
CA GLY A 95 -7.77 -4.42 -16.63
C GLY A 95 -6.56 -4.46 -15.70
N VAL A 96 -5.94 -5.64 -15.60
CA VAL A 96 -4.81 -5.91 -14.68
C VAL A 96 -3.61 -4.99 -14.93
N LYS A 97 -3.37 -4.53 -16.16
CA LYS A 97 -2.25 -3.64 -16.48
C LYS A 97 -2.36 -2.30 -15.75
N ALA A 98 -3.59 -1.79 -15.58
CA ALA A 98 -3.84 -0.57 -14.81
C ALA A 98 -3.42 -0.73 -13.34
N VAL A 99 -3.56 -1.93 -12.75
CA VAL A 99 -3.14 -2.17 -11.37
C VAL A 99 -1.66 -1.83 -11.20
N PHE A 100 -0.79 -2.39 -12.04
CA PHE A 100 0.65 -2.12 -11.99
C PHE A 100 0.95 -0.63 -12.14
N VAL A 101 0.38 0.04 -13.15
CA VAL A 101 0.60 1.47 -13.41
C VAL A 101 0.14 2.33 -12.23
N LEU A 102 -1.03 2.03 -11.66
CA LEU A 102 -1.57 2.74 -10.50
C LEU A 102 -0.71 2.53 -9.25
N ARG A 103 -0.08 1.36 -9.08
CA ARG A 103 0.86 1.13 -7.96
C ARG A 103 2.07 2.06 -8.02
N LEU A 104 2.54 2.46 -9.20
CA LEU A 104 3.75 3.27 -9.36
C LEU A 104 3.56 4.74 -8.93
N ILE A 105 2.32 5.22 -8.83
CA ILE A 105 2.01 6.62 -8.55
C ILE A 105 1.84 6.81 -7.02
N PRO A 106 2.73 7.55 -6.32
CA PRO A 106 2.68 7.72 -4.86
C PRO A 106 1.37 8.34 -4.35
N LEU A 107 0.74 9.21 -5.14
CA LEU A 107 -0.52 9.86 -4.76
C LEU A 107 -1.74 8.93 -4.88
N VAL A 108 -1.60 7.80 -5.57
CA VAL A 108 -2.68 6.82 -5.70
C VAL A 108 -2.66 5.89 -4.50
N SER A 109 -3.83 5.72 -3.88
CA SER A 109 -4.00 4.81 -2.75
C SER A 109 -3.89 3.35 -3.19
N ILE A 110 -2.90 2.65 -2.66
CA ILE A 110 -2.71 1.19 -2.78
C ILE A 110 -3.97 0.44 -2.33
N ASP A 111 -4.59 0.91 -1.24
CA ASP A 111 -5.76 0.28 -0.63
C ASP A 111 -7.01 0.45 -1.50
N ALA A 112 -7.23 1.64 -2.06
CA ALA A 112 -8.32 1.90 -2.99
C ALA A 112 -8.20 1.07 -4.28
N VAL A 113 -6.99 0.94 -4.84
CA VAL A 113 -6.72 0.09 -6.02
C VAL A 113 -7.00 -1.38 -5.72
N SER A 114 -6.59 -1.87 -4.54
CA SER A 114 -6.82 -3.25 -4.13
C SER A 114 -8.31 -3.54 -3.93
N TYR A 115 -9.01 -2.64 -3.26
CA TYR A 115 -10.45 -2.75 -3.07
C TYR A 115 -11.21 -2.73 -4.41
N ALA A 116 -10.90 -1.78 -5.29
CA ALA A 116 -11.51 -1.68 -6.62
C ALA A 116 -11.26 -2.93 -7.47
N ALA A 117 -10.04 -3.48 -7.46
CA ALA A 117 -9.72 -4.75 -8.14
C ALA A 117 -10.59 -5.91 -7.64
N GLY A 118 -10.88 -5.95 -6.34
CA GLY A 118 -11.78 -6.92 -5.72
C GLY A 118 -13.24 -6.74 -6.15
N VAL A 119 -13.75 -5.50 -6.13
CA VAL A 119 -15.10 -5.15 -6.58
C VAL A 119 -15.32 -5.57 -8.04
N LEU A 120 -14.33 -5.32 -8.89
CA LEU A 120 -14.33 -5.70 -10.32
C LEU A 120 -14.01 -7.17 -10.56
N ARG A 121 -13.77 -7.96 -9.51
CA ARG A 121 -13.52 -9.41 -9.58
C ARG A 121 -12.39 -9.78 -10.54
N LEU A 122 -11.31 -9.00 -10.57
CA LEU A 122 -10.12 -9.38 -11.34
C LEU A 122 -9.59 -10.73 -10.88
N ASP A 123 -9.00 -11.52 -11.78
CA ASP A 123 -8.32 -12.75 -11.34
C ASP A 123 -7.26 -12.43 -10.27
N PHE A 124 -7.37 -13.09 -9.11
CA PHE A 124 -6.53 -12.79 -7.94
C PHE A 124 -5.04 -13.00 -8.22
N LYS A 125 -4.68 -14.05 -8.99
CA LYS A 125 -3.29 -14.33 -9.33
C LYS A 125 -2.73 -13.22 -10.20
N LYS A 126 -3.48 -12.80 -11.23
CA LYS A 126 -3.08 -11.68 -12.10
C LYS A 126 -2.96 -10.38 -11.31
N PHE A 127 -3.89 -10.10 -10.39
CA PHE A 127 -3.84 -8.93 -9.51
C PHE A 127 -2.58 -8.90 -8.63
N ILE A 128 -2.23 -10.02 -7.98
CA ILE A 128 -1.04 -10.11 -7.11
C ILE A 128 0.25 -10.02 -7.93
N LEU A 129 0.33 -10.71 -9.07
CA LEU A 129 1.50 -10.67 -9.95
C LEU A 129 1.74 -9.28 -10.53
N ALA A 130 0.68 -8.48 -10.74
CA ALA A 130 0.81 -7.07 -11.12
C ALA A 130 1.10 -6.15 -9.92
N SER A 131 0.56 -6.46 -8.73
CA SER A 131 0.69 -5.59 -7.56
C SER A 131 2.06 -5.66 -6.91
N ILE A 132 2.62 -6.86 -6.71
CA ILE A 132 3.92 -7.05 -6.04
C ILE A 132 5.03 -6.20 -6.69
N PRO A 133 5.30 -6.30 -8.00
CA PRO A 133 6.38 -5.51 -8.61
C PRO A 133 6.08 -4.00 -8.54
N GLY A 134 4.82 -3.60 -8.71
CA GLY A 134 4.44 -2.18 -8.61
C GLY A 134 4.65 -1.61 -7.20
N ILE A 135 4.27 -2.37 -6.16
CA ILE A 135 4.53 -2.02 -4.76
C ILE A 135 6.03 -1.99 -4.50
N ALA A 136 6.78 -3.01 -4.94
CA ALA A 136 8.22 -3.09 -4.74
C ALA A 136 8.96 -1.88 -5.32
N VAL A 137 8.65 -1.49 -6.55
CA VAL A 137 9.26 -0.32 -7.20
C VAL A 137 8.92 0.96 -6.44
N ARG A 138 7.65 1.16 -6.07
CA ARG A 138 7.24 2.34 -5.30
C ARG A 138 7.90 2.40 -3.93
N MET A 139 7.93 1.29 -3.20
CA MET A 139 8.57 1.21 -1.90
C MET A 139 10.09 1.35 -1.98
N ALA A 140 10.73 0.93 -3.09
CA ALA A 140 12.12 1.24 -3.34
C ALA A 140 12.32 2.76 -3.44
N VAL A 141 11.58 3.42 -4.33
CA VAL A 141 11.67 4.87 -4.49
C VAL A 141 11.45 5.60 -3.17
N VAL A 142 10.37 5.28 -2.45
CA VAL A 142 10.03 5.93 -1.18
C VAL A 142 11.10 5.70 -0.11
N SER A 143 11.57 4.46 0.07
CA SER A 143 12.59 4.11 1.06
C SER A 143 13.93 4.80 0.78
N PHE A 144 14.40 4.78 -0.48
CA PHE A 144 15.68 5.38 -0.82
C PHE A 144 15.63 6.91 -0.76
N LEU A 145 14.50 7.52 -1.15
CA LEU A 145 14.29 8.97 -0.98
C LEU A 145 14.35 9.38 0.49
N GLY A 146 13.61 8.68 1.37
CA GLY A 146 13.65 8.96 2.81
C GLY A 146 15.06 8.84 3.37
N TYR A 147 15.77 7.75 3.04
CA TYR A 147 17.14 7.51 3.51
C TYR A 147 18.15 8.57 3.05
N SER A 148 18.00 9.10 1.83
CA SER A 148 18.94 10.06 1.23
C SER A 148 18.94 11.44 1.90
N ILE A 149 17.87 11.81 2.59
CA ILE A 149 17.76 13.13 3.24
C ILE A 149 18.59 13.13 4.52
N PRO A 150 19.58 14.02 4.67
CA PRO A 150 20.29 14.21 5.93
C PRO A 150 19.35 14.88 6.93
N LEU A 151 19.24 14.28 8.13
CA LEU A 151 18.53 14.81 9.30
C LEU A 151 19.55 15.40 10.27
#